data_AF-A0A6A6SH62-F1
#
_entry.id   AF-A0A6A6SH62-F1
#
_cell.length_a   1.000
_cell.length_b   1.000
_cell.length_c   1.000
_cell.angle_alpha   90.00
_cell.angle_beta   90.00
_cell.angle_gamma   90.00
#
_symmetry.space_group_name_H-M   'P 1'
#
loop_
_entity.id
_entity.type
_entity.pdbx_description
1 polymer ?
#
loop_
_entity_poly.entity_id
_entity_poly.type
_entity_poly.pdbx_seq_one_letter_code
_entity_poly.pdbx_strand_id
1 'polypeptide(L)' 'MDPIEAAIAAIKSREPGEDFTYSEITRRFSVVRSTLTRRHQRVTQASILANQNRQNLNL' A
#
# COMPACT_ATOMS: atom_id res chain seq x y z
N MET A 1 -7.91 12.40 9.00
CA MET A 1 -7.42 11.34 8.10
C MET A 1 -6.94 10.18 8.97
N ASP A 2 -7.34 8.93 8.71
CA ASP A 2 -6.85 7.76 9.48
C ASP A 2 -5.32 7.66 9.26
N PRO A 3 -4.49 7.64 10.33
CA PRO A 3 -3.04 7.52 10.22
C PRO A 3 -2.58 6.31 9.40
N ILE A 4 -3.34 5.21 9.41
CA ILE A 4 -3.02 4.02 8.62
C ILE A 4 -3.28 4.27 7.13
N GLU A 5 -4.35 4.97 6.78
CA GLU A 5 -4.63 5.32 5.38
C GLU A 5 -3.59 6.32 4.84
N ALA A 6 -3.16 7.28 5.67
CA ALA A 6 -2.07 8.18 5.32
C ALA A 6 -0.74 7.43 5.08
N ALA A 7 -0.44 6.43 5.90
CA ALA A 7 0.73 5.57 5.73
C ALA A 7 0.67 4.72 4.45
N ILE A 8 -0.50 4.18 4.10
CA ILE A 8 -0.71 3.44 2.85
C ILE A 8 -0.57 4.36 1.64
N ALA A 9 -1.12 5.57 1.70
CA ALA A 9 -0.99 6.55 0.63
C ALA A 9 0.48 6.95 0.40
N ALA A 10 1.25 7.13 1.48
CA ALA A 10 2.68 7.42 1.40
C ALA A 10 3.47 6.29 0.73
N ILE A 11 3.11 5.02 0.98
CA ILE A 11 3.72 3.87 0.31
C ILE A 11 3.38 3.87 -1.19
N LYS A 12 2.10 4.12 -1.54
CA LYS A 12 1.63 4.12 -2.94
C LYS A 12 2.14 5.29 -3.77
N SER A 13 2.50 6.40 -3.13
CA SER A 13 3.01 7.61 -3.77
C SER A 13 4.51 7.55 -4.06
N ARG A 14 5.22 6.51 -3.59
CA ARG A 14 6.65 6.30 -3.93
C ARG A 14 6.79 5.91 -5.39
N GLU A 15 7.92 6.29 -5.99
CA GLU A 15 8.19 5.93 -7.38
C GLU A 15 8.34 4.41 -7.53
N PRO A 16 7.91 3.82 -8.66
CA PRO A 16 8.16 2.42 -8.94
C PRO A 16 9.67 2.14 -8.95
N GLY A 17 10.16 1.37 -7.97
CA GLY A 17 11.58 1.07 -7.78
C GLY A 17 12.25 1.80 -6.61
N GLU A 18 11.54 2.71 -5.94
CA GLU A 18 12.00 3.29 -4.68
C GLU A 18 11.75 2.31 -3.52
N ASP A 19 12.83 1.78 -2.96
CA ASP A 19 12.75 0.87 -1.82
C ASP A 19 12.23 1.59 -0.57
N PHE A 20 11.47 0.87 0.24
CA PHE A 20 10.99 1.36 1.53
C PHE A 20 10.97 0.25 2.57
N THR A 21 11.06 0.66 3.84
CA THR A 21 10.83 -0.26 4.95
C THR A 21 9.57 0.11 5.70
N TYR A 22 8.78 -0.88 6.10
CA TYR A 22 7.60 -0.63 6.95
C TYR A 22 7.96 0.09 8.26
N SER A 23 9.16 -0.13 8.79
CA SER A 23 9.64 0.48 10.03
C SER A 23 9.81 2.00 9.90
N GLU A 24 10.28 2.48 8.75
CA GLU A 24 10.40 3.91 8.46
C GLU A 24 9.01 4.57 8.40
N ILE A 25 8.08 3.94 7.69
CA ILE A 25 6.69 4.45 7.57
C ILE A 25 6.00 4.45 8.93
N THR A 26 6.16 3.39 9.73
CA THR A 26 5.52 3.31 11.06
C THR A 26 6.02 4.38 12.01
N ARG A 27 7.30 4.75 11.92
CA ARG A 27 7.88 5.84 12.72
C ARG A 27 7.34 7.21 12.29
N ARG A 28 7.18 7.43 10.98
CA ARG A 28 6.68 8.69 10.43
C ARG A 28 5.21 8.95 10.78
N PHE A 29 4.38 7.90 10.76
CA PHE A 29 2.94 8.02 10.98
C PHE A 29 2.47 7.54 12.36
N SER A 30 3.38 7.13 13.23
CA SER A 30 3.10 6.59 14.57
C SER A 30 2.05 5.46 14.56
N VAL A 31 2.15 4.56 13.57
CA VAL A 31 1.21 3.45 13.38
C VAL A 31 1.83 2.10 13.73
N VAL A 32 1.00 1.15 14.11
CA VAL A 32 1.44 -0.23 14.39
C VAL A 32 1.81 -0.94 13.08
N ARG A 33 3.03 -1.47 13.03
CA ARG A 33 3.60 -2.18 11.86
C ARG A 33 2.72 -3.34 11.38
N SER A 34 2.26 -4.20 12.29
CA SER A 34 1.46 -5.38 11.92
C SER A 34 0.13 -4.99 11.26
N THR A 35 -0.49 -3.90 11.71
CA THR A 35 -1.72 -3.37 11.12
C THR A 35 -1.45 -2.75 9.75
N LEU A 36 -0.38 -1.96 9.62
CA LEU A 36 0.02 -1.36 8.34
C LEU A 36 0.32 -2.43 7.29
N THR A 37 1.15 -3.44 7.61
CA THR A 37 1.50 -4.52 6.67
C THR A 37 0.28 -5.28 6.21
N ARG A 38 -0.61 -5.69 7.14
CA ARG A 38 -1.82 -6.45 6.78
C ARG A 38 -2.76 -5.65 5.88
N ARG A 39 -2.95 -4.35 6.16
CA ARG A 39 -3.85 -3.50 5.39
C ARG A 39 -3.26 -3.16 4.03
N HIS A 40 -1.97 -2.85 3.95
CA HIS A 40 -1.28 -2.66 2.68
C HIS A 40 -1.37 -3.91 1.79
N GLN A 41 -1.08 -5.10 2.32
CA GLN A 41 -1.17 -6.35 1.55
C GLN A 41 -2.58 -6.63 1.01
N ARG A 42 -3.63 -6.40 1.82
CA ARG A 42 -5.02 -6.57 1.37
C ARG A 42 -5.38 -5.60 0.25
N VAL A 43 -5.00 -4.34 0.39
CA VAL A 43 -5.24 -3.30 -0.61
C VAL A 43 -4.47 -3.58 -1.90
N THR A 44 -3.20 -4.00 -1.79
CA THR A 44 -2.36 -4.34 -2.94
C THR A 44 -2.91 -5.56 -3.69
N GLN A 45 -3.28 -6.63 -2.98
CA GLN A 45 -3.90 -7.82 -3.62
C GLN A 45 -5.21 -7.47 -4.34
N ALA A 46 -6.09 -6.68 -3.72
CA ALA A 46 -7.32 -6.22 -4.38
C ALA A 46 -7.01 -5.39 -5.63
N SER A 47 -5.98 -4.53 -5.57
CA SER A 47 -5.58 -3.72 -6.72
C SER A 47 -4.97 -4.53 -7.88
N ILE A 48 -4.21 -5.59 -7.58
CA ILE A 48 -3.65 -6.50 -8.60
C ILE A 48 -4.78 -7.24 -9.30
N LEU A 49 -5.72 -7.83 -8.55
CA LEU A 49 -6.88 -8.52 -9.10
C LEU A 49 -7.75 -7.59 -9.97
N ALA A 50 -7.98 -6.36 -9.52
CA ALA A 50 -8.71 -5.37 -10.29
C ALA A 50 -7.98 -4.98 -11.59
N ASN A 51 -6.66 -4.79 -11.54
CA ASN A 51 -5.88 -4.48 -12.74
C ASN A 51 -5.85 -5.66 -13.73
N GLN A 52 -5.70 -6.90 -13.25
CA GLN A 52 -5.77 -8.10 -14.10
C GLN A 52 -7.11 -8.22 -14.81
N ASN A 53 -8.22 -8.00 -14.09
CA ASN A 53 -9.55 -8.00 -14.70
C ASN A 53 -9.71 -6.89 -15.75
N ARG A 54 -9.16 -5.69 -15.50
CA ARG A 54 -9.18 -4.59 -16.49
C ARG A 54 -8.33 -4.88 -17.72
N GLN A 55 -7.20 -5.58 -17.58
CA GLN A 55 -6.38 -6.01 -18.71
C GLN A 55 -7.10 -7.06 -19.57
N ASN A 56 -7.82 -7.99 -18.93
CA ASN A 56 -8.60 -9.01 -19.65
C ASN A 56 -9.88 -8.48 -20.31
N LEU A 57 -10.42 -7.34 -19.86
CA LEU A 57 -11.60 -6.69 -20.42
C LEU A 57 -11.32 -5.82 -21.66
N ASN A 58 -10.04 -5.55 -21.96
CA ASN A 58 -9.59 -4.74 -23.10
C ASN A 58 -8.96 -5.59 -24.23
N LEU A 59 -9.17 -6.90 -24.23
CA LEU A 59 -8.79 -7.85 -25.29
C LEU A 59 -10.05 -8.30 -26.04
#